data_AF-A0A3D1U541-F1
#
_entry.id   AF-A0A3D1U541-F1
#
_cell.length_a   1.000
_cell.length_b   1.000
_cell.length_c   1.000
_cell.angle_alpha   90.00
_cell.angle_beta   90.00
_cell.angle_gamma   90.00
#
_symmetry.space_group_name_H-M   'P 1'
#
loop_
_entity.id
_entity.type
_entity.pdbx_description
1 polymer ?
#
loop_
_entity_poly.entity_id
_entity_poly.type
_entity_poly.pdbx_seq_one_letter_code
_entity_poly.pdbx_strand_id
1 'polypeptide(L)'
;MRDVWKSALEWYVYFADQEQKQKYALVIMGVKDQLAHIGSKGELVRHYMNTDGVCEDVVHTLFPNEVWLDTRQTEDVAYGLRCLEISTGKRFDLMHRMPSRWLIETVA
;
A
#
# COMPACT_ATOMS: atom_id res chain seq x y z
N MET A 1 -3.10 0.04 14.69
CA MET A 1 -2.93 0.40 13.27
C MET A 1 -1.50 0.81 12.92
N ARG A 2 -0.78 1.59 13.77
CA ARG A 2 0.57 2.11 13.43
C ARG A 2 1.62 1.03 13.15
N ASP A 3 1.47 -0.15 13.73
CA ASP A 3 2.48 -1.22 13.62
C ASP A 3 2.20 -2.18 12.45
N VAL A 4 0.93 -2.44 12.13
CA VAL A 4 0.53 -3.41 11.09
C VAL A 4 0.98 -2.97 9.70
N TRP A 5 0.68 -1.74 9.30
CA TRP A 5 1.10 -1.25 7.98
C TRP A 5 2.62 -1.07 7.87
N LYS A 6 3.31 -0.80 8.99
CA LYS A 6 4.78 -0.73 9.02
C LYS A 6 5.38 -2.10 8.76
N SER A 7 4.93 -3.13 9.48
CA SER A 7 5.39 -4.50 9.24
C SER A 7 5.05 -5.00 7.83
N ALA A 8 3.88 -4.63 7.30
CA ALA A 8 3.51 -4.94 5.92
C ALA A 8 4.42 -4.23 4.91
N LEU A 9 4.76 -2.96 5.16
CA LEU A 9 5.64 -2.18 4.30
C LEU A 9 7.09 -2.67 4.38
N GLU A 10 7.59 -3.05 5.56
CA GLU A 10 8.88 -3.71 5.74
C GLU A 10 8.93 -5.04 5.00
N TRP A 11 7.86 -5.85 5.11
CA TRP A 11 7.73 -7.09 4.34
C TRP A 11 7.86 -6.83 2.84
N TYR A 12 7.13 -5.85 2.30
CA TYR A 12 7.22 -5.51 0.88
C TYR A 12 8.63 -5.05 0.49
N VAL A 13 9.26 -4.19 1.29
CA VAL A 13 10.59 -3.63 0.99
C VAL A 13 11.68 -4.70 1.06
N TYR A 14 11.67 -5.56 2.09
CA TYR A 14 12.81 -6.43 2.41
C TYR A 14 12.58 -7.91 2.09
N PHE A 15 11.35 -8.40 2.15
CA PHE A 15 11.07 -9.84 2.19
C PHE A 15 10.20 -10.38 1.04
N ALA A 16 9.46 -9.51 0.34
CA ALA A 16 8.70 -9.95 -0.83
C ALA A 16 9.62 -10.48 -1.94
N ASP A 17 9.18 -11.52 -2.65
CA ASP A 17 9.87 -12.08 -3.81
C ASP A 17 10.08 -11.01 -4.89
N GLN A 18 11.30 -10.91 -5.43
CA GLN A 18 11.63 -9.92 -6.46
C GLN A 18 10.75 -10.04 -7.71
N GLU A 19 10.37 -11.25 -8.12
CA GLU A 19 9.54 -11.47 -9.30
C GLU A 19 8.10 -10.97 -9.07
N GLN A 20 7.61 -11.08 -7.83
CA GLN A 20 6.25 -10.68 -7.47
C GLN A 20 6.16 -9.21 -7.03
N LYS A 21 7.26 -8.59 -6.60
CA LYS A 21 7.28 -7.20 -6.12
C LYS A 21 6.65 -6.23 -7.10
N GLN A 22 6.86 -6.41 -8.41
CA GLN A 22 6.25 -5.53 -9.41
C GLN A 22 4.72 -5.65 -9.43
N LYS A 23 4.19 -6.86 -9.24
CA LYS A 23 2.75 -7.09 -9.17
C LYS A 23 2.14 -6.50 -7.91
N TYR A 24 2.77 -6.76 -6.75
CA TYR A 24 2.38 -6.12 -5.49
C TYR A 24 2.44 -4.60 -5.62
N ALA A 25 3.50 -4.03 -6.21
CA ALA A 25 3.62 -2.59 -6.45
C ALA A 25 2.42 -2.05 -7.23
N LEU A 26 2.05 -2.70 -8.33
CA LEU A 26 0.91 -2.28 -9.16
C LEU A 26 -0.39 -2.26 -8.37
N VAL A 27 -0.68 -3.31 -7.60
CA VAL A 27 -1.90 -3.39 -6.79
C VAL A 27 -1.87 -2.38 -5.66
N ILE A 28 -0.78 -2.27 -4.91
CA ILE A 28 -0.61 -1.30 -3.82
C ILE A 28 -0.82 0.13 -4.34
N MET A 29 -0.24 0.45 -5.48
CA MET A 29 -0.40 1.77 -6.10
C MET A 29 -1.83 2.00 -6.58
N GLY A 30 -2.47 0.99 -7.17
CA GLY A 30 -3.89 1.07 -7.56
C GLY A 30 -4.81 1.32 -6.36
N VAL A 31 -4.61 0.60 -5.25
CA VAL A 31 -5.36 0.83 -4.00
C VAL A 31 -5.06 2.22 -3.45
N LYS A 32 -3.80 2.64 -3.41
CA LYS A 32 -3.42 3.98 -2.93
C LYS A 32 -4.07 5.09 -3.75
N ASP A 33 -4.21 4.91 -5.06
CA ASP A 33 -4.88 5.87 -5.94
C ASP A 33 -6.38 5.95 -5.63
N GLN A 34 -7.05 4.83 -5.32
CA GLN A 34 -8.42 4.86 -4.80
C GLN A 34 -8.52 5.67 -3.49
N LEU A 35 -7.49 5.62 -2.64
CA LEU A 35 -7.41 6.37 -1.38
C LEU A 35 -6.96 7.84 -1.55
N ALA A 36 -6.61 8.29 -2.76
CA ALA A 36 -5.99 9.60 -2.97
C ALA A 36 -6.88 10.79 -2.59
N HIS A 37 -8.20 10.60 -2.61
CA HIS A 37 -9.19 11.60 -2.22
C HIS A 37 -9.23 11.86 -0.69
N ILE A 38 -8.70 10.94 0.12
CA ILE A 38 -8.71 11.05 1.58
C ILE A 38 -7.60 12.01 2.03
N GLY A 39 -7.97 13.16 2.58
CA GLY A 39 -7.02 14.23 2.92
C GLY A 39 -6.45 14.18 4.34
N SER A 40 -7.07 13.42 5.26
CA SER A 40 -6.67 13.40 6.67
C SER A 40 -6.48 11.99 7.23
N LYS A 41 -5.64 11.86 8.26
CA LYS A 41 -5.42 10.59 8.96
C LYS A 41 -6.69 10.06 9.62
N GLY A 42 -7.52 10.94 10.16
CA GLY A 42 -8.76 10.55 10.83
C GLY A 42 -9.76 9.93 9.86
N GLU A 43 -9.89 10.50 8.66
CA GLU A 43 -10.72 9.92 7.59
C GLU A 43 -10.15 8.62 7.07
N LEU A 44 -8.82 8.53 6.90
CA LEU A 44 -8.15 7.32 6.45
C LEU A 44 -8.37 6.15 7.44
N VAL A 45 -8.26 6.42 8.74
CA VAL A 45 -8.54 5.45 9.80
C VAL A 45 -9.99 5.01 9.78
N ARG A 46 -10.95 5.94 9.62
CA ARG A 46 -12.37 5.61 9.51
C ARG A 46 -12.65 4.76 8.28
N HIS A 47 -12.06 5.10 7.14
CA HIS A 47 -12.21 4.34 5.90
C HIS A 47 -11.66 2.92 6.06
N TYR A 48 -10.46 2.77 6.62
CA TYR A 48 -9.85 1.46 6.88
C TYR A 48 -10.70 0.57 7.81
N MET A 49 -11.41 1.15 8.77
CA MET A 49 -12.22 0.41 9.73
C MET A 49 -13.61 0.04 9.18
N ASN A 50 -14.07 0.72 8.13
CA ASN A 50 -15.43 0.57 7.59
C ASN A 50 -15.45 -0.13 6.23
N THR A 51 -14.32 -0.18 5.54
CA THR A 51 -14.21 -0.73 4.20
C THR A 51 -13.29 -1.94 4.25
N ASP A 52 -13.84 -3.12 3.93
CA ASP A 52 -13.07 -4.31 3.59
C ASP A 52 -13.14 -4.48 2.06
N GLY A 53 -12.01 -4.79 1.42
CA GLY A 53 -11.99 -5.28 0.04
C GLY A 53 -11.62 -4.27 -1.06
N VAL A 54 -11.07 -3.08 -0.75
CA VAL A 54 -10.58 -2.16 -1.81
C VAL A 54 -9.50 -2.83 -2.65
N CYS A 55 -8.67 -3.65 -2.01
CA CYS A 55 -7.65 -4.42 -2.71
C CYS A 55 -8.24 -5.52 -3.61
N GLU A 56 -9.34 -6.14 -3.22
CA GLU A 56 -9.98 -7.21 -4.02
C GLU A 56 -10.50 -6.64 -5.34
N ASP A 57 -11.18 -5.49 -5.32
CA ASP A 57 -11.67 -4.81 -6.51
C ASP A 57 -10.53 -4.44 -7.48
N VAL A 58 -9.42 -3.92 -6.92
CA VAL A 58 -8.23 -3.56 -7.70
C VAL A 58 -7.57 -4.81 -8.29
N VAL A 59 -7.46 -5.90 -7.54
CA VAL A 59 -6.92 -7.18 -8.03
C VAL A 59 -7.81 -7.74 -9.14
N HIS A 60 -9.13 -7.78 -8.96
CA HIS A 60 -10.05 -8.24 -10.00
C HIS A 60 -9.95 -7.41 -11.29
N THR A 61 -9.69 -6.11 -11.16
CA THR A 61 -9.53 -5.23 -12.32
C THR A 61 -8.20 -5.44 -13.05
N LEU A 62 -7.08 -5.51 -12.31
CA LEU A 62 -5.73 -5.59 -12.90
C LEU A 62 -5.34 -7.02 -13.28
N PHE A 63 -5.78 -8.00 -12.50
CA PHE A 63 -5.41 -9.41 -12.59
C PHE A 63 -6.64 -10.30 -12.36
N PRO A 64 -7.61 -10.35 -13.29
CA PRO A 64 -8.93 -10.98 -13.08
C PRO A 64 -8.91 -12.48 -12.76
N ASN A 65 -7.80 -13.18 -13.04
CA ASN A 65 -7.64 -14.61 -12.78
C ASN A 65 -6.69 -14.90 -11.59
N GLU A 66 -6.32 -13.88 -10.81
CA GLU A 66 -5.38 -14.04 -9.73
C GLU A 66 -6.04 -14.48 -8.43
N VAL A 67 -5.52 -15.54 -7.80
CA VAL A 67 -6.08 -16.11 -6.56
C VAL A 67 -5.08 -16.07 -5.40
N TRP A 68 -3.80 -15.81 -5.68
CA TRP A 68 -2.71 -15.95 -4.71
C TRP A 68 -2.39 -14.65 -3.95
N LEU A 69 -2.67 -13.48 -4.53
CA LEU A 69 -2.22 -12.22 -3.94
C LEU A 69 -2.79 -12.02 -2.52
N ASP A 70 -1.93 -11.79 -1.52
CA ASP A 70 -2.38 -11.47 -0.16
C ASP A 70 -3.01 -10.07 -0.16
N THR A 71 -4.33 -10.02 -0.38
CA THR A 71 -5.08 -8.78 -0.53
C THR A 71 -5.03 -7.93 0.72
N ARG A 72 -5.03 -8.55 1.91
CA ARG A 72 -5.02 -7.80 3.17
C ARG A 72 -3.67 -7.15 3.42
N GLN A 73 -2.58 -7.90 3.28
CA GLN A 73 -1.25 -7.33 3.49
C GLN A 73 -0.96 -6.23 2.46
N THR A 74 -1.38 -6.43 1.21
CA THR A 74 -1.26 -5.44 0.12
C THR A 74 -2.04 -4.16 0.44
N GLU A 75 -3.28 -4.31 0.93
CA GLU A 75 -4.11 -3.20 1.36
C GLU A 75 -3.44 -2.43 2.52
N ASP A 76 -2.95 -3.13 3.53
CA ASP A 76 -2.26 -2.53 4.68
C ASP A 76 -1.07 -1.67 4.24
N VAL A 77 -0.28 -2.13 3.25
CA VAL A 77 0.81 -1.32 2.67
C VAL A 77 0.26 -0.05 2.02
N ALA A 78 -0.80 -0.14 1.21
CA ALA A 78 -1.38 1.00 0.52
C ALA A 78 -1.90 2.08 1.51
N TYR A 79 -2.60 1.67 2.57
CA TYR A 79 -3.01 2.56 3.65
C TYR A 79 -1.82 3.16 4.39
N GLY A 80 -0.78 2.37 4.65
CA GLY A 80 0.47 2.85 5.24
C GLY A 80 1.12 3.96 4.41
N LEU A 81 1.28 3.73 3.11
CA LEU A 81 1.81 4.72 2.19
C LEU A 81 0.95 5.98 2.17
N ARG A 82 -0.39 5.86 2.07
CA ARG A 82 -1.27 7.02 2.09
C ARG A 82 -1.15 7.81 3.39
N CYS A 83 -1.06 7.12 4.52
CA CYS A 83 -0.83 7.75 5.82
C CYS A 83 0.49 8.52 5.87
N LEU A 84 1.55 7.98 5.27
CA LEU A 84 2.83 8.68 5.11
C LEU A 84 2.71 9.91 4.20
N GLU A 85 1.99 9.82 3.08
CA GLU A 85 1.77 10.97 2.19
C GLU A 85 1.08 12.12 2.92
N ILE A 86 0.01 11.82 3.67
CA ILE A 86 -0.71 12.79 4.49
C ILE A 86 0.20 13.37 5.59
N SER A 87 1.05 12.53 6.21
CA SER A 87 1.96 12.96 7.29
C SER A 87 3.07 13.89 6.83
N THR A 88 3.58 13.65 5.62
CA THR A 88 4.83 14.25 5.15
C THR A 88 4.64 15.27 4.04
N GLY A 89 3.45 15.30 3.42
CA GLY A 89 3.15 16.11 2.22
C GLY A 89 3.86 15.62 0.95
N LYS A 90 4.54 14.48 1.00
CA LYS A 90 5.30 13.91 -0.13
C LYS A 90 4.53 12.73 -0.72
N ARG A 91 4.57 12.56 -2.04
CA ARG A 91 3.99 11.38 -2.71
C ARG A 91 4.98 10.22 -2.64
N PHE A 92 4.46 9.01 -2.44
CA PHE A 92 5.25 7.78 -2.48
C PHE A 92 4.85 6.94 -3.69
N ASP A 93 5.85 6.41 -4.39
CA ASP A 93 5.65 5.56 -5.56
C ASP A 93 6.56 4.33 -5.49
N LEU A 94 5.93 3.15 -5.43
CA LEU A 94 6.62 1.86 -5.39
C LEU A 94 6.98 1.31 -6.77
N MET A 95 6.49 1.93 -7.85
CA MET A 95 6.81 1.52 -9.23
C MET A 95 8.21 1.97 -9.66
N HIS A 96 8.84 2.87 -8.90
CA HIS A 96 10.23 3.24 -9.12
C HIS A 96 11.15 2.06 -8.76
N ARG A 97 12.16 1.80 -9.60
CA ARG A 97 13.11 0.67 -9.44
C ARG A 97 13.78 0.59 -8.06
N MET A 98 13.84 1.71 -7.34
CA MET A 98 14.16 1.73 -5.93
C MET A 98 13.10 2.55 -5.20
N PRO A 99 12.56 2.05 -4.07
CA PRO A 99 11.73 2.88 -3.20
C PRO A 99 12.50 4.15 -2.84
N SER A 100 11.82 5.30 -2.80
CA SER A 100 12.48 6.56 -2.48
C SER A 100 13.30 6.42 -1.19
N ARG A 101 14.56 6.88 -1.18
CA ARG A 101 15.46 6.79 -0.01
C ARG A 101 14.78 7.21 1.31
N TRP A 102 13.94 8.23 1.21
CA TRP A 102 13.16 8.74 2.33
C TRP A 102 12.11 7.77 2.88
N LEU A 103 11.53 6.90 2.05
CA LEU A 103 10.64 5.83 2.49
C LEU A 103 11.42 4.81 3.33
N ILE A 104 12.62 4.43 2.90
CA ILE A 104 13.50 3.51 3.63
C ILE A 104 13.86 4.09 5.01
N GLU A 105 14.25 5.36 5.06
CA GLU A 105 14.58 6.07 6.32
C GLU A 105 13.36 6.29 7.24
N THR A 106 12.14 6.26 6.70
CA THR A 106 10.91 6.45 7.51
C THR A 106 10.43 5.14 8.14
N VAL A 107 10.85 4.01 7.56
CA VAL A 107 10.43 2.67 7.97
C VAL A 107 11.47 2.01 8.89
N ALA A 108 12.77 2.25 8.67
CA ALA A 108 13.88 1.83 9.53
C ALA A 108 13.91 2.55 10.89
#